data_AF-A0A819S7J3-F1
#
_entry.id   AF-A0A819S7J3-F1
#
_cell.length_a   1.000
_cell.length_b   1.000
_cell.length_c   1.000
_cell.angle_alpha   90.00
_cell.angle_beta   90.00
_cell.angle_gamma   90.00
#
_symmetry.space_group_name_H-M   'P 1'
#
loop_
_entity.id
_entity.type
_entity.pdbx_description
1 polymer ?
#
loop_
_entity_poly.entity_id
_entity_poly.type
_entity_poly.pdbx_seq_one_letter_code
_entity_poly.pdbx_strand_id
1 'polypeptide(L)'
;MYLFLARFALYFIATCYGAAPLSITQGIGDTWLDYYGCATDHGNLWIAINELKQTSQAQLDNLNEKINQQKEILARQPQLCQGRTNYTQWKPYWGSHGISAHVDTSHCRFQAVPAYFTSLSGYQSHWTTIGMTSIYAESKSGFDVYLMHTEGAKDTNDVCLSPYCIKAANYLLESIDETIDPCEDFYQFACGTWLKNTRIPPENGKHRSRSRLTIRLENALVDFFSTSPPQNDTIEPRAIINARRLYDSCMDEDAIEIEDIDVILSLVKTEFGGWPALEGLTWNESTFDLSHLTRKLNQYNNFILYTIKSVADDKNSSVRSIRIDPSNFLLKNLMHFSKGTKVRDAYYEFFYSLTEALTNDTSTIDDDVDALQNFELEIME
;
A
#
# COMPACT_ATOMS: atom_id res chain seq x y z
N MET A 1 13.37 -7.44 21.82
CA MET A 1 13.12 -8.90 21.72
C MET A 1 11.69 -9.27 22.04
N TYR A 2 11.04 -8.64 23.01
CA TYR A 2 9.58 -8.73 23.16
C TYR A 2 8.82 -8.50 21.83
N LEU A 3 9.19 -7.47 21.06
CA LEU A 3 8.69 -7.22 19.70
C LEU A 3 8.89 -8.37 18.69
N PHE A 4 9.82 -9.30 18.94
CA PHE A 4 10.10 -10.47 18.08
C PHE A 4 8.98 -11.50 18.19
N LEU A 5 8.56 -11.87 19.40
CA LEU A 5 7.63 -13.00 19.60
C LEU A 5 6.18 -12.64 19.43
N ALA A 6 5.75 -11.43 19.76
CA ALA A 6 4.40 -11.02 19.38
C ALA A 6 4.26 -10.77 17.87
N ARG A 7 5.35 -10.45 17.15
CA ARG A 7 5.34 -10.48 15.68
C ARG A 7 5.36 -11.89 15.13
N PHE A 8 6.20 -12.77 15.66
CA PHE A 8 6.29 -14.14 15.17
C PHE A 8 4.99 -14.90 15.41
N ALA A 9 4.39 -14.80 16.60
CA ALA A 9 3.09 -15.38 16.92
C ALA A 9 1.98 -14.82 16.01
N LEU A 10 1.91 -13.51 15.80
CA LEU A 10 0.90 -12.91 14.91
C LEU A 10 1.15 -13.20 13.43
N TYR A 11 2.41 -13.33 12.98
CA TYR A 11 2.73 -13.63 11.58
C TYR A 11 2.49 -15.12 11.28
N PHE A 12 2.87 -16.03 12.19
CA PHE A 12 2.68 -17.48 12.04
C PHE A 12 1.19 -17.86 12.10
N ILE A 13 0.43 -17.26 13.03
CA ILE A 13 -1.04 -17.41 13.08
C ILE A 13 -1.70 -16.78 11.84
N ALA A 14 -1.24 -15.63 11.35
CA ALA A 14 -1.82 -15.01 10.15
C ALA A 14 -1.48 -15.74 8.84
N THR A 15 -0.35 -16.45 8.74
CA THR A 15 0.05 -17.17 7.53
C THR A 15 -0.51 -18.59 7.44
N CYS A 16 -0.82 -19.23 8.58
CA CYS A 16 -1.38 -20.59 8.58
C CYS A 16 -2.90 -20.61 8.79
N TYR A 17 -3.48 -19.69 9.59
CA TYR A 17 -4.90 -19.76 9.97
C TYR A 17 -5.86 -18.84 9.20
N GLY A 18 -5.39 -18.06 8.22
CA GLY A 18 -6.27 -17.13 7.48
C GLY A 18 -7.02 -16.13 8.38
N ALA A 19 -6.56 -15.92 9.62
CA ALA A 19 -7.21 -15.04 10.56
C ALA A 19 -6.80 -13.59 10.27
N ALA A 20 -7.76 -12.77 9.85
CA ALA A 20 -7.54 -11.34 9.71
C ALA A 20 -7.20 -10.71 11.08
N PRO A 21 -6.29 -9.72 11.14
CA PRO A 21 -6.08 -8.98 12.37
C PRO A 21 -7.38 -8.25 12.75
N LEU A 22 -7.87 -8.53 13.96
CA LEU A 22 -8.98 -7.84 14.62
C LEU A 22 -8.76 -6.30 14.58
N SER A 23 -9.46 -5.61 13.68
CA SER A 23 -9.47 -4.15 13.66
C SER A 23 -10.66 -3.64 14.48
N ILE A 24 -10.42 -3.30 15.74
CA ILE A 24 -11.34 -2.48 16.52
C ILE A 24 -10.98 -1.01 16.25
N THR A 25 -11.70 -0.37 15.33
CA THR A 25 -11.64 1.08 15.14
C THR A 25 -13.07 1.62 15.15
N GLN A 26 -13.50 2.18 16.28
CA GLN A 26 -14.62 3.11 16.36
C GLN A 26 -14.07 4.53 16.60
N GLY A 27 -14.32 5.41 15.63
CA GLY A 27 -14.84 6.78 15.81
C GLY A 27 -14.03 7.87 16.55
N ILE A 28 -14.02 9.04 15.90
CA ILE A 28 -13.83 10.41 16.43
C ILE A 28 -12.35 10.81 16.59
N GLY A 29 -11.81 11.92 16.08
CA GLY A 29 -12.32 13.15 15.48
C GLY A 29 -11.26 14.24 15.76
N ASP A 30 -10.97 15.10 14.79
CA ASP A 30 -9.85 16.07 14.77
C ASP A 30 -9.73 17.01 15.99
N THR A 31 -8.49 17.32 16.42
CA THR A 31 -7.91 18.69 16.51
C THR A 31 -6.54 18.70 17.24
N TRP A 32 -5.54 19.33 16.62
CA TRP A 32 -4.18 19.51 17.13
C TRP A 32 -4.06 20.78 18.00
N LEU A 33 -3.25 20.67 19.05
CA LEU A 33 -2.88 21.71 20.02
C LEU A 33 -1.64 22.52 19.56
N ASP A 34 -1.72 23.83 19.74
CA ASP A 34 -0.58 24.73 20.02
C ASP A 34 0.15 24.27 21.30
N TYR A 35 1.50 24.30 21.35
CA TYR A 35 2.24 24.74 22.56
C TYR A 35 3.76 24.98 22.34
N TYR A 36 4.17 26.15 22.87
CA TYR A 36 5.46 26.70 23.37
C TYR A 36 6.64 25.73 23.66
N GLY A 37 7.91 26.14 23.78
CA GLY A 37 8.54 27.45 24.01
C GLY A 37 10.06 27.35 24.30
N CYS A 38 10.68 28.53 24.47
CA CYS A 38 12.12 28.87 24.46
C CYS A 38 13.03 28.28 25.56
N ALA A 39 14.33 28.19 25.24
CA ALA A 39 15.45 28.16 26.19
C ALA A 39 16.55 29.18 25.80
N THR A 40 17.18 29.73 26.84
CA THR A 40 18.05 30.91 26.90
C THR A 40 19.53 30.62 26.59
N ASP A 41 20.09 31.21 25.52
CA ASP A 41 21.54 31.47 25.40
C ASP A 41 21.88 32.47 24.25
N HIS A 42 21.55 33.76 24.40
CA HIS A 42 21.47 34.69 23.27
C HIS A 42 22.81 35.20 22.69
N GLY A 43 23.95 35.05 23.37
CA GLY A 43 25.25 35.57 22.89
C GLY A 43 25.92 34.70 21.83
N ASN A 44 25.95 33.39 22.06
CA ASN A 44 26.50 32.41 21.10
C ASN A 44 25.50 32.06 20.00
N LEU A 45 24.20 32.16 20.27
CA LEU A 45 23.15 31.92 19.29
C LEU A 45 23.17 32.96 18.16
N TRP A 46 23.49 34.23 18.42
CA TRP A 46 23.51 35.24 17.35
C TRP A 46 24.65 35.03 16.35
N ILE A 47 25.82 34.60 16.83
CA ILE A 47 26.98 34.25 15.98
C ILE A 47 26.66 32.98 15.17
N ALA A 48 26.13 31.95 15.83
CA ALA A 48 25.70 30.72 15.16
C ALA A 48 24.57 30.97 14.15
N ILE A 49 23.60 31.84 14.45
CA ILE A 49 22.53 32.23 13.53
C ILE A 49 23.08 32.98 12.32
N ASN A 50 24.08 33.85 12.50
CA ASN A 50 24.68 34.57 11.38
C ASN A 50 25.56 33.67 10.51
N GLU A 51 26.31 32.75 11.11
CA GLU A 51 27.05 31.72 10.37
C GLU A 51 26.10 30.77 9.64
N LEU A 52 24.99 30.37 10.27
CA LEU A 52 23.93 29.57 9.63
C LEU A 52 23.24 30.34 8.51
N LYS A 53 22.99 31.65 8.67
CA LYS A 53 22.41 32.49 7.62
C LYS A 53 23.35 32.65 6.43
N GLN A 54 24.64 32.88 6.66
CA GLN A 54 25.62 32.96 5.58
C GLN A 54 25.80 31.62 4.87
N THR A 55 25.91 30.53 5.64
CA THR A 55 25.99 29.17 5.08
C THR A 55 24.73 28.82 4.29
N SER A 56 23.55 29.16 4.82
CA SER A 56 22.26 28.93 4.17
C SER A 56 22.13 29.76 2.89
N GLN A 57 22.55 31.03 2.89
CA GLN A 57 22.52 31.87 1.70
C GLN A 57 23.47 31.35 0.62
N ALA A 58 24.69 30.95 0.99
CA ALA A 58 25.64 30.35 0.06
C ALA A 58 25.13 29.01 -0.52
N GLN A 59 24.43 28.20 0.28
CA GLN A 59 23.75 27.00 -0.19
C GLN A 59 22.57 27.33 -1.11
N LEU A 60 21.81 28.39 -0.83
CA LEU A 60 20.71 28.86 -1.66
C LEU A 60 21.20 29.39 -3.01
N ASP A 61 22.32 30.12 -3.02
CA ASP A 61 22.93 30.64 -4.23
C ASP A 61 23.51 29.51 -5.09
N ASN A 62 24.18 28.52 -4.47
CA ASN A 62 24.65 27.31 -5.15
C ASN A 62 23.50 26.46 -5.69
N LEU A 63 22.39 26.37 -4.94
CA LEU A 63 21.19 25.67 -5.36
C LEU A 63 20.51 26.42 -6.51
N ASN A 64 20.44 27.75 -6.47
CA ASN A 64 19.91 28.58 -7.55
C ASN A 64 20.77 28.47 -8.82
N GLU A 65 22.09 28.40 -8.69
CA GLU A 65 23.00 28.17 -9.80
C GLU A 65 22.80 26.76 -10.41
N LYS A 66 22.67 25.72 -9.56
CA LYS A 66 22.32 24.36 -9.99
C LYS A 66 20.92 24.27 -10.62
N ILE A 67 19.95 25.01 -10.10
CA ILE A 67 18.59 25.12 -10.65
C ILE A 67 18.64 25.81 -12.00
N ASN A 68 19.45 26.87 -12.17
CA ASN A 68 19.60 27.55 -13.45
C ASN A 68 20.34 26.67 -14.48
N GLN A 69 21.37 25.94 -14.06
CA GLN A 69 22.01 24.90 -14.90
C GLN A 69 21.03 23.77 -15.25
N GLN A 70 20.20 23.32 -14.30
CA GLN A 70 19.15 22.34 -14.57
C GLN A 70 18.04 22.90 -15.48
N LYS A 71 17.68 24.19 -15.39
CA LYS A 71 16.74 24.86 -16.29
C LYS A 71 17.30 24.91 -17.72
N GLU A 72 18.59 25.17 -17.90
CA GLU A 72 19.23 25.09 -19.21
C GLU A 72 19.31 23.66 -19.76
N ILE A 73 19.44 22.65 -18.88
CA ILE A 73 19.39 21.22 -19.25
C ILE A 73 17.95 20.77 -19.58
N LEU A 74 16.95 21.24 -18.83
CA LEU A 74 15.52 20.98 -19.04
C LEU A 74 14.99 21.65 -20.31
N ALA A 75 15.59 22.77 -20.74
CA ALA A 75 15.30 23.38 -22.04
C ALA A 75 15.70 22.48 -23.24
N ARG A 76 16.37 21.34 -23.02
CA ARG A 76 16.80 20.37 -24.04
C ARG A 76 16.10 18.99 -23.98
N GLN A 77 15.02 18.85 -23.20
CA GLN A 77 14.18 17.64 -23.16
C GLN A 77 12.72 17.92 -23.59
N PRO A 78 11.96 16.91 -24.04
CA PRO A 78 10.86 17.06 -25.01
C PRO A 78 9.85 18.11 -24.58
N GLN A 79 9.68 19.14 -25.42
CA GLN A 79 8.68 20.18 -25.20
C GLN A 79 7.29 19.56 -25.25
N LEU A 80 6.59 19.58 -24.12
CA LEU A 80 5.15 19.42 -24.13
C LEU A 80 4.58 20.62 -24.88
N CYS A 81 4.10 20.37 -26.10
CA CYS A 81 3.51 21.39 -26.95
C CYS A 81 1.99 21.23 -26.93
N GLN A 82 1.28 22.34 -26.78
CA GLN A 82 -0.18 22.36 -26.81
C GLN A 82 -0.66 23.25 -27.95
N GLY A 83 -1.76 22.86 -28.58
CA GLY A 83 -2.39 23.61 -29.65
C GLY A 83 -3.88 23.30 -29.71
N ARG A 84 -4.65 24.21 -30.31
CA ARG A 84 -6.07 24.02 -30.57
C ARG A 84 -6.32 24.21 -32.07
N THR A 85 -6.96 23.23 -32.70
CA THR A 85 -7.48 23.39 -34.06
C THR A 85 -8.59 24.44 -34.07
N ASN A 86 -8.53 25.34 -35.04
CA ASN A 86 -9.50 26.43 -35.13
C ASN A 86 -10.87 25.88 -35.59
N TYR A 87 -11.95 26.52 -35.17
CA TYR A 87 -13.33 26.03 -35.35
C TYR A 87 -13.71 25.76 -36.83
N THR A 88 -12.99 26.34 -37.77
CA THR A 88 -13.24 26.25 -39.22
C THR A 88 -12.43 25.17 -39.96
N GLN A 89 -11.57 24.41 -39.29
CA GLN A 89 -10.68 23.43 -39.93
C GLN A 89 -11.32 22.04 -40.17
N TRP A 90 -12.54 21.81 -39.67
CA TRP A 90 -13.25 20.55 -39.83
C TRP A 90 -13.84 20.40 -41.23
N LYS A 91 -13.69 19.21 -41.81
CA LYS A 91 -14.22 18.82 -43.12
C LYS A 91 -15.25 17.70 -42.95
N PRO A 92 -16.32 17.66 -43.77
CA PRO A 92 -17.25 16.54 -43.74
C PRO A 92 -16.54 15.24 -44.12
N TYR A 93 -16.84 14.18 -43.38
CA TYR A 93 -16.33 12.83 -43.59
C TYR A 93 -17.49 11.85 -43.52
N TRP A 94 -17.61 10.96 -44.51
CA TRP A 94 -18.72 10.01 -44.59
C TRP A 94 -20.12 10.66 -44.62
N GLY A 95 -20.28 11.67 -45.49
CA GLY A 95 -21.57 12.37 -45.67
C GLY A 95 -21.88 13.31 -44.51
N SER A 96 -23.08 13.20 -43.93
CA SER A 96 -23.54 13.99 -42.77
C SER A 96 -23.18 13.38 -41.41
N HIS A 97 -22.57 12.20 -41.38
CA HIS A 97 -22.41 11.39 -40.16
C HIS A 97 -21.05 11.56 -39.48
N GLY A 98 -20.10 12.24 -40.13
CA GLY A 98 -18.77 12.43 -39.58
C GLY A 98 -18.11 13.71 -40.05
N ILE A 99 -17.07 14.07 -39.32
CA ILE A 99 -16.18 15.19 -39.62
C ILE A 99 -14.74 14.74 -39.39
N SER A 100 -13.81 15.28 -40.16
CA SER A 100 -12.38 15.04 -39.97
C SER A 100 -11.61 16.35 -39.93
N ALA A 101 -10.46 16.32 -39.27
CA ALA A 101 -9.54 17.45 -39.26
C ALA A 101 -8.10 16.94 -39.23
N HIS A 102 -7.23 17.67 -39.93
CA HIS A 102 -5.80 17.56 -39.74
C HIS A 102 -5.39 18.52 -38.61
N VAL A 103 -4.72 17.99 -37.59
CA VAL A 103 -4.18 18.75 -36.46
C VAL A 103 -2.73 19.09 -36.75
N ASP A 104 -2.46 20.34 -37.10
CA ASP A 104 -1.11 20.84 -37.39
C ASP A 104 -0.34 21.18 -36.11
N THR A 105 0.79 20.51 -35.91
CA THR A 105 1.72 20.71 -34.79
C THR A 105 3.10 21.14 -35.27
N SER A 106 3.25 21.58 -36.52
CA SER A 106 4.52 22.03 -37.12
C SER A 106 5.22 23.14 -36.33
N HIS A 107 4.44 24.03 -35.69
CA HIS A 107 4.95 25.09 -34.82
C HIS A 107 5.72 24.56 -33.59
N CYS A 108 5.48 23.32 -33.18
CA CYS A 108 6.16 22.63 -32.08
C CYS A 108 7.56 22.11 -32.47
N ARG A 109 7.89 22.06 -33.77
CA ARG A 109 9.23 21.70 -34.29
C ARG A 109 9.81 20.40 -33.71
N PHE A 110 9.00 19.36 -33.59
CA PHE A 110 9.44 18.07 -33.04
C PHE A 110 10.51 17.41 -33.91
N GLN A 111 11.57 16.90 -33.28
CA GLN A 111 12.69 16.22 -33.96
C GLN A 111 12.37 14.75 -34.31
N ALA A 112 11.38 14.16 -33.64
CA ALA A 112 10.83 12.82 -33.87
C ALA A 112 9.30 12.86 -33.74
N VAL A 113 8.59 11.82 -34.17
CA VAL A 113 7.12 11.76 -34.04
C VAL A 113 6.79 11.69 -32.54
N PRO A 114 6.07 12.67 -31.97
CA PRO A 114 5.73 12.67 -30.55
C PRO A 114 4.54 11.75 -30.26
N ALA A 115 4.31 11.44 -28.98
CA ALA A 115 3.04 10.88 -28.54
C ALA A 115 1.97 11.98 -28.52
N TYR A 116 0.89 11.79 -29.27
CA TYR A 116 -0.23 12.72 -29.31
C TYR A 116 -1.32 12.30 -28.31
N PHE A 117 -1.88 13.29 -27.60
CA PHE A 117 -3.05 13.14 -26.75
C PHE A 117 -4.08 14.17 -27.18
N THR A 118 -5.31 13.74 -27.44
CA THR A 118 -6.38 14.58 -27.97
C THR A 118 -7.46 14.78 -26.92
N SER A 119 -8.12 15.93 -26.99
CA SER A 119 -9.34 16.22 -26.25
C SER A 119 -10.31 16.96 -27.16
N LEU A 120 -11.60 16.73 -26.98
CA LEU A 120 -12.66 17.41 -27.70
C LEU A 120 -13.44 18.30 -26.73
N SER A 121 -13.67 19.55 -27.11
CA SER A 121 -14.54 20.47 -26.38
C SER A 121 -15.59 21.04 -27.35
N GLY A 122 -16.79 21.29 -26.83
CA GLY A 122 -17.89 21.85 -27.61
C GLY A 122 -18.98 22.40 -26.71
N TYR A 123 -19.86 23.24 -27.28
CA TYR A 123 -20.95 23.89 -26.53
C TYR A 123 -22.01 22.92 -26.02
N GLN A 124 -22.30 21.84 -26.76
CA GLN A 124 -23.28 20.82 -26.39
C GLN A 124 -22.98 19.50 -27.11
N SER A 125 -23.37 18.37 -26.52
CA SER A 125 -23.42 17.03 -27.15
C SER A 125 -22.12 16.48 -27.74
N HIS A 126 -20.95 17.05 -27.45
CA HIS A 126 -19.67 16.52 -27.95
C HIS A 126 -19.35 15.11 -27.40
N TRP A 127 -19.94 14.72 -26.26
CA TRP A 127 -19.83 13.38 -25.67
C TRP A 127 -20.47 12.27 -26.52
N THR A 128 -21.35 12.58 -27.48
CA THR A 128 -21.95 11.59 -28.39
C THR A 128 -21.03 11.23 -29.56
N THR A 129 -19.90 11.95 -29.69
CA THR A 129 -18.94 11.71 -30.75
C THR A 129 -17.95 10.62 -30.37
N ILE A 130 -17.61 9.76 -31.33
CA ILE A 130 -16.58 8.72 -31.19
C ILE A 130 -15.40 9.05 -32.10
N GLY A 131 -14.25 8.44 -31.82
CA GLY A 131 -13.04 8.57 -32.65
C GLY A 131 -12.12 9.72 -32.26
N MET A 132 -12.44 10.51 -31.24
CA MET A 132 -11.57 11.64 -30.83
C MET A 132 -10.18 11.19 -30.36
N THR A 133 -10.07 9.99 -29.78
CA THR A 133 -8.81 9.37 -29.34
C THR A 133 -8.18 8.47 -30.41
N SER A 134 -8.78 8.39 -31.59
CA SER A 134 -8.27 7.61 -32.72
C SER A 134 -7.41 8.53 -33.59
N ILE A 135 -6.10 8.51 -33.33
CA ILE A 135 -5.08 9.28 -34.06
C ILE A 135 -4.64 8.48 -35.28
N TYR A 136 -4.58 9.15 -36.44
CA TYR A 136 -4.17 8.56 -37.70
C TYR A 136 -3.06 9.38 -38.35
N ALA A 137 -2.24 8.73 -39.19
CA ALA A 137 -1.23 9.36 -40.02
C ALA A 137 -0.28 10.29 -39.22
N GLU A 138 0.16 9.83 -38.05
CA GLU A 138 1.02 10.61 -37.16
C GLU A 138 2.37 10.95 -37.81
N SER A 139 2.78 12.19 -37.62
CA SER A 139 4.05 12.72 -38.12
C SER A 139 4.67 13.67 -37.10
N LYS A 140 5.88 14.14 -37.38
CA LYS A 140 6.57 15.14 -36.57
C LYS A 140 5.85 16.51 -36.56
N SER A 141 4.92 16.72 -37.48
CA SER A 141 4.26 18.01 -37.73
C SER A 141 2.74 17.97 -37.65
N GLY A 142 2.14 16.82 -37.33
CA GLY A 142 0.69 16.72 -37.18
C GLY A 142 0.16 15.31 -37.30
N PHE A 143 -1.16 15.19 -37.24
CA PHE A 143 -1.92 13.94 -37.33
C PHE A 143 -3.36 14.21 -37.78
N ASP A 144 -4.07 13.17 -38.21
CA ASP A 144 -5.48 13.24 -38.60
C ASP A 144 -6.39 12.65 -37.52
N VAL A 145 -7.57 13.26 -37.36
CA VAL A 145 -8.65 12.74 -36.51
C VAL A 145 -9.95 12.66 -37.29
N TYR A 146 -10.71 11.61 -37.03
CA TYR A 146 -12.02 11.36 -37.61
C TYR A 146 -13.01 11.23 -36.47
N LEU A 147 -13.97 12.15 -36.43
CA LEU A 147 -15.09 12.10 -35.51
C LEU A 147 -16.31 11.61 -36.25
N MET A 148 -17.00 10.67 -35.65
CA MET A 148 -18.34 10.31 -36.10
C MET A 148 -19.32 10.76 -35.06
N HIS A 149 -20.39 11.41 -35.51
CA HIS A 149 -21.58 11.49 -34.70
C HIS A 149 -22.14 10.07 -34.70
N THR A 150 -22.12 9.39 -33.55
CA THR A 150 -23.06 8.29 -33.41
C THR A 150 -24.41 8.96 -33.60
N GLU A 151 -25.13 8.69 -34.71
CA GLU A 151 -26.57 8.93 -34.70
C GLU A 151 -27.01 8.35 -33.38
N GLY A 152 -27.36 9.26 -32.44
CA GLY A 152 -27.30 8.96 -31.02
C GLY A 152 -28.02 7.66 -30.83
N ALA A 153 -27.42 6.73 -30.08
CA ALA A 153 -28.02 5.49 -29.63
C ALA A 153 -29.53 5.67 -29.66
N LYS A 154 -30.15 5.21 -30.76
CA LYS A 154 -31.55 5.52 -30.99
C LYS A 154 -32.23 4.86 -29.83
N ASP A 155 -32.94 5.67 -29.06
CA ASP A 155 -33.73 5.24 -27.93
C ASP A 155 -34.86 4.34 -28.46
N THR A 156 -34.49 3.09 -28.71
CA THR A 156 -35.37 1.99 -29.07
C THR A 156 -35.07 0.85 -28.14
N ASN A 157 -35.31 1.01 -26.83
CA ASN A 157 -35.37 -0.11 -25.88
C ASN A 157 -34.24 -1.16 -26.03
N ASP A 158 -33.02 -0.78 -26.40
CA ASP A 158 -31.90 -1.72 -26.56
C ASP A 158 -31.27 -1.97 -25.20
N VAL A 159 -32.06 -2.59 -24.34
CA VAL A 159 -31.57 -3.17 -23.09
C VAL A 159 -30.52 -4.20 -23.47
N CYS A 160 -29.30 -4.04 -22.97
CA CYS A 160 -28.25 -5.03 -23.21
C CYS A 160 -28.61 -6.36 -22.53
N LEU A 161 -29.05 -7.34 -23.32
CA LEU A 161 -29.40 -8.69 -22.84
C LEU A 161 -28.26 -9.70 -22.97
N SER A 162 -27.03 -9.24 -23.19
CA SER A 162 -25.87 -10.14 -23.16
C SER A 162 -25.73 -10.75 -21.75
N PRO A 163 -25.21 -11.99 -21.63
CA PRO A 163 -24.97 -12.61 -20.33
C PRO A 163 -24.12 -11.75 -19.38
N TYR A 164 -23.18 -10.97 -19.93
CA TYR A 164 -22.32 -10.07 -19.16
C TYR A 164 -23.10 -8.88 -18.60
N CYS A 165 -23.97 -8.27 -19.41
CA CYS A 165 -24.82 -7.15 -18.98
C CYS A 165 -25.82 -7.58 -17.91
N ILE A 166 -26.47 -8.74 -18.09
CA ILE A 166 -27.40 -9.29 -17.09
C ILE A 166 -26.66 -9.54 -15.77
N LYS A 167 -25.45 -10.14 -15.82
CA LYS A 167 -24.64 -10.39 -14.62
C LYS A 167 -24.21 -9.10 -13.92
N ALA A 168 -23.80 -8.08 -14.67
CA ALA A 168 -23.42 -6.78 -14.12
C ALA A 168 -24.63 -6.05 -13.51
N ALA A 169 -25.78 -6.05 -14.20
CA ALA A 169 -27.02 -5.47 -13.70
C ALA A 169 -27.47 -6.13 -12.39
N ASN A 170 -27.48 -7.47 -12.34
CA ASN A 170 -27.82 -8.20 -11.11
C ASN A 170 -26.88 -7.85 -9.95
N TYR A 171 -25.56 -7.75 -10.20
CA TYR A 171 -24.61 -7.34 -9.17
C TYR A 171 -24.92 -5.94 -8.60
N LEU A 172 -25.34 -5.00 -9.45
CA LEU A 172 -25.73 -3.65 -9.02
C LEU A 172 -27.06 -3.69 -8.24
N LEU A 173 -28.06 -4.40 -8.72
CA LEU A 173 -29.37 -4.52 -8.08
C LEU A 173 -29.30 -5.23 -6.72
N GLU A 174 -28.36 -6.18 -6.55
CA GLU A 174 -28.07 -6.80 -5.25
C GLU A 174 -27.46 -5.80 -4.23
N SER A 175 -26.98 -4.64 -4.70
CA SER A 175 -26.29 -3.66 -3.88
C SER A 175 -27.12 -2.40 -3.59
N ILE A 176 -27.87 -1.93 -4.58
CA ILE A 176 -28.63 -0.68 -4.54
C ILE A 176 -29.87 -0.80 -3.65
N ASP A 177 -30.15 0.25 -2.88
CA ASP A 177 -31.38 0.48 -2.13
C ASP A 177 -32.17 1.63 -2.77
N GLU A 178 -33.11 1.30 -3.65
CA GLU A 178 -33.91 2.28 -4.39
C GLU A 178 -34.87 3.09 -3.51
N THR A 179 -35.00 2.76 -2.22
CA THR A 179 -35.85 3.51 -1.28
C THR A 179 -35.20 4.81 -0.79
N ILE A 180 -33.92 5.02 -1.10
CA ILE A 180 -33.11 6.15 -0.65
C ILE A 180 -32.88 7.11 -1.82
N ASP A 181 -33.02 8.42 -1.58
CA ASP A 181 -32.70 9.42 -2.59
C ASP A 181 -31.18 9.50 -2.80
N PRO A 182 -30.65 9.22 -4.01
CA PRO A 182 -29.22 9.32 -4.30
C PRO A 182 -28.66 10.74 -4.12
N CYS A 183 -29.50 11.79 -4.19
CA CYS A 183 -29.09 13.17 -3.95
C CYS A 183 -28.87 13.49 -2.46
N GLU A 184 -29.49 12.71 -1.57
CA GLU A 184 -29.41 12.90 -0.12
C GLU A 184 -28.33 12.02 0.51
N ASP A 185 -28.30 10.72 0.17
CA ASP A 185 -27.28 9.78 0.64
C ASP A 185 -26.95 8.76 -0.46
N PHE A 186 -26.02 9.13 -1.33
CA PHE A 186 -25.57 8.27 -2.41
C PHE A 186 -24.92 6.96 -1.93
N TYR A 187 -24.29 6.96 -0.75
CA TYR A 187 -23.66 5.76 -0.22
C TYR A 187 -24.72 4.73 0.18
N GLN A 188 -25.76 5.17 0.90
CA GLN A 188 -26.85 4.30 1.31
C GLN A 188 -27.75 3.91 0.13
N PHE A 189 -27.94 4.78 -0.87
CA PHE A 189 -28.58 4.38 -2.13
C PHE A 189 -27.76 3.31 -2.86
N ALA A 190 -26.45 3.50 -3.04
CA ALA A 190 -25.65 2.58 -3.85
C ALA A 190 -25.31 1.25 -3.15
N CYS A 191 -25.21 1.25 -1.81
CA CYS A 191 -24.75 0.10 -1.03
C CYS A 191 -25.76 -0.43 -0.01
N GLY A 192 -26.90 0.23 0.19
CA GLY A 192 -27.79 -0.02 1.33
C GLY A 192 -28.33 -1.44 1.40
N THR A 193 -28.68 -2.03 0.26
CA THR A 193 -29.14 -3.43 0.18
C THR A 193 -27.98 -4.39 0.46
N TRP A 194 -26.79 -4.09 -0.06
CA TRP A 194 -25.59 -4.88 0.23
C TRP A 194 -25.27 -4.89 1.72
N LEU A 195 -25.36 -3.75 2.40
CA LEU A 195 -25.11 -3.63 3.84
C LEU A 195 -26.12 -4.43 4.67
N LYS A 196 -27.39 -4.45 4.26
CA LYS A 196 -28.45 -5.24 4.92
C LYS A 196 -28.21 -6.76 4.77
N ASN A 197 -27.75 -7.19 3.61
CA ASN A 197 -27.65 -8.61 3.26
C ASN A 197 -26.28 -9.22 3.55
N THR A 198 -25.24 -8.40 3.70
CA THR A 198 -23.87 -8.88 3.87
C THR A 198 -23.46 -8.86 5.33
N ARG A 199 -23.06 -10.02 5.84
CA ARG A 199 -22.46 -10.15 7.16
C ARG A 199 -20.95 -10.21 7.03
N ILE A 200 -20.24 -9.55 7.94
CA ILE A 200 -18.81 -9.70 8.07
C ILE A 200 -18.55 -11.09 8.66
N PRO A 201 -17.82 -11.97 7.96
CA PRO A 201 -17.48 -13.28 8.52
C PRO A 201 -16.65 -13.14 9.81
N PRO A 202 -16.81 -14.03 10.81
CA PRO A 202 -16.10 -13.93 12.09
C PRO A 202 -14.57 -13.84 11.97
N GLU A 203 -14.01 -14.51 10.96
CA GLU A 203 -12.57 -14.55 10.65
C GLU A 203 -12.03 -13.25 10.05
N ASN A 204 -12.91 -12.32 9.67
CA ASN A 204 -12.57 -11.12 8.93
C ASN A 204 -12.82 -9.85 9.75
N GLY A 205 -11.82 -8.96 9.83
CA GLY A 205 -12.00 -7.65 10.47
C GLY A 205 -12.86 -6.69 9.64
N LYS A 206 -12.95 -6.90 8.32
CA LYS A 206 -13.73 -6.07 7.38
C LYS A 206 -14.20 -6.93 6.20
N HIS A 207 -15.41 -6.66 5.72
CA HIS A 207 -15.91 -7.22 4.48
C HIS A 207 -16.32 -6.07 3.54
N ARG A 208 -15.88 -6.12 2.28
CA ARG A 208 -16.12 -5.08 1.26
C ARG A 208 -16.41 -5.74 -0.08
N SER A 209 -16.83 -4.97 -1.07
CA SER A 209 -16.99 -5.47 -2.46
C SER A 209 -15.74 -6.19 -2.99
N ARG A 210 -14.54 -5.66 -2.70
CA ARG A 210 -13.26 -6.30 -3.04
C ARG A 210 -13.02 -7.63 -2.35
N SER A 211 -13.55 -7.83 -1.13
CA SER A 211 -13.40 -9.11 -0.39
C SER A 211 -13.97 -10.28 -1.19
N ARG A 212 -15.04 -10.08 -1.96
CA ARG A 212 -15.59 -11.12 -2.85
C ARG A 212 -14.59 -11.58 -3.91
N LEU A 213 -13.77 -10.67 -4.44
CA LEU A 213 -12.73 -11.00 -5.43
C LEU A 213 -11.56 -11.71 -4.77
N THR A 214 -11.14 -11.23 -3.60
CA THR A 214 -10.07 -11.86 -2.81
C THR A 214 -10.43 -13.30 -2.46
N ILE A 215 -11.61 -13.56 -1.90
CA ILE A 215 -12.06 -14.91 -1.54
C ILE A 215 -12.12 -15.84 -2.76
N ARG A 216 -12.61 -15.34 -3.91
CA ARG A 216 -12.64 -16.14 -5.15
C ARG A 216 -11.24 -16.47 -5.67
N LEU A 217 -10.29 -15.55 -5.52
CA LEU A 217 -8.90 -15.78 -5.89
C LEU A 217 -8.25 -16.79 -4.95
N GLU A 218 -8.44 -16.63 -3.64
CA GLU A 218 -7.91 -17.53 -2.62
C GLU A 218 -8.41 -18.96 -2.83
N ASN A 219 -9.71 -19.15 -3.04
CA ASN A 219 -10.27 -20.47 -3.34
C ASN A 219 -9.67 -21.07 -4.61
N ALA A 220 -9.50 -20.27 -5.68
CA ALA A 220 -8.86 -20.75 -6.90
C ALA A 220 -7.39 -21.13 -6.69
N LEU A 221 -6.67 -20.44 -5.80
CA LEU A 221 -5.30 -20.78 -5.43
C LEU A 221 -5.24 -22.07 -4.60
N VAL A 222 -6.15 -22.23 -3.63
CA VAL A 222 -6.30 -23.47 -2.85
C VAL A 222 -6.60 -24.65 -3.77
N ASP A 223 -7.54 -24.51 -4.71
CA ASP A 223 -7.85 -25.56 -5.70
C ASP A 223 -6.62 -25.88 -6.56
N PHE A 224 -5.88 -24.87 -6.99
CA PHE A 224 -4.67 -25.05 -7.80
C PHE A 224 -3.55 -25.79 -7.05
N PHE A 225 -3.29 -25.44 -5.79
CA PHE A 225 -2.20 -26.03 -5.00
C PHE A 225 -2.59 -27.35 -4.31
N SER A 226 -3.87 -27.62 -4.09
CA SER A 226 -4.34 -28.89 -3.52
C SER A 226 -4.46 -30.02 -4.56
N THR A 227 -4.62 -29.69 -5.84
CA THR A 227 -4.76 -30.70 -6.90
C THR A 227 -3.41 -31.06 -7.51
N SER A 228 -3.12 -32.36 -7.64
CA SER A 228 -1.89 -32.82 -8.33
C SER A 228 -1.86 -32.31 -9.76
N PRO A 229 -0.67 -31.95 -10.30
CA PRO A 229 -0.55 -31.51 -11.69
C PRO A 229 -1.11 -32.60 -12.63
N PRO A 230 -1.76 -32.22 -13.75
CA PRO A 230 -2.27 -33.18 -14.71
C PRO A 230 -1.16 -34.13 -15.18
N GLN A 231 -1.40 -35.44 -15.18
CA GLN A 231 -0.41 -36.47 -15.56
C GLN A 231 0.23 -36.26 -16.95
N ASN A 232 -0.37 -35.43 -17.81
CA ASN A 232 0.11 -35.15 -19.17
C ASN A 232 1.01 -33.92 -19.28
N ASP A 233 1.11 -33.07 -18.25
CA ASP A 233 2.06 -31.95 -18.23
C ASP A 233 3.37 -32.44 -17.61
N THR A 234 4.28 -32.87 -18.47
CA THR A 234 5.47 -33.62 -18.03
C THR A 234 6.56 -32.77 -17.39
N ILE A 235 6.46 -31.42 -17.36
CA ILE A 235 7.43 -30.56 -16.67
C ILE A 235 6.77 -29.28 -16.12
N GLU A 236 6.48 -29.26 -14.82
CA GLU A 236 6.10 -28.04 -14.11
C GLU A 236 7.34 -27.17 -13.83
N PRO A 237 7.28 -25.83 -13.98
CA PRO A 237 8.41 -24.96 -13.67
C PRO A 237 8.84 -25.07 -12.20
N ARG A 238 10.15 -25.03 -11.93
CA ARG A 238 10.70 -25.13 -10.56
C ARG A 238 10.09 -24.11 -9.59
N ALA A 239 9.73 -22.92 -10.06
CA ALA A 239 9.08 -21.90 -9.24
C ALA A 239 7.71 -22.37 -8.71
N ILE A 240 6.92 -23.05 -9.54
CA ILE A 240 5.61 -23.57 -9.15
C ILE A 240 5.77 -24.80 -8.24
N ILE A 241 6.73 -25.68 -8.52
CA ILE A 241 7.06 -26.81 -7.64
C ILE A 241 7.43 -26.32 -6.24
N ASN A 242 8.27 -25.28 -6.14
CA ASN A 242 8.64 -24.70 -4.85
C ASN A 242 7.45 -24.04 -4.14
N ALA A 243 6.56 -23.36 -4.88
CA ALA A 243 5.36 -22.78 -4.31
C ALA A 243 4.40 -23.85 -3.77
N ARG A 244 4.24 -24.97 -4.49
CA ARG A 244 3.45 -26.11 -4.04
C ARG A 244 4.05 -26.75 -2.78
N ARG A 245 5.36 -26.98 -2.75
CA ARG A 245 6.04 -27.49 -1.54
C ARG A 245 5.86 -26.58 -0.33
N LEU A 246 5.92 -25.26 -0.53
CA LEU A 246 5.67 -24.29 0.53
C LEU A 246 4.23 -24.38 1.02
N TYR A 247 3.26 -24.48 0.10
CA TYR A 247 1.86 -24.70 0.44
C TYR A 247 1.68 -26.00 1.23
N ASP A 248 2.20 -27.13 0.75
CA ASP A 248 2.09 -28.43 1.40
C ASP A 248 2.68 -28.39 2.82
N SER A 249 3.85 -27.76 3.01
CA SER A 249 4.46 -27.60 4.33
C SER A 249 3.65 -26.71 5.28
N CYS A 250 2.84 -25.80 4.75
CA CYS A 250 1.97 -24.93 5.55
C CYS A 250 0.66 -25.63 5.94
N MET A 251 0.19 -26.57 5.11
CA MET A 251 -1.07 -27.29 5.33
C MET A 251 -0.91 -28.57 6.15
N ASP A 252 0.32 -29.05 6.36
CA ASP A 252 0.63 -30.22 7.20
C ASP A 252 0.63 -29.83 8.69
N GLU A 253 -0.57 -29.63 9.25
CA GLU A 253 -0.77 -29.27 10.66
C GLU A 253 -0.21 -30.34 11.60
N ASP A 254 -0.32 -31.63 11.25
CA ASP A 254 0.22 -32.72 12.06
C ASP A 254 1.75 -32.60 12.23
N ALA A 255 2.48 -32.29 11.16
CA ALA A 255 3.92 -32.07 11.23
C ALA A 255 4.27 -30.83 12.07
N ILE A 256 3.49 -29.75 11.94
CA ILE A 256 3.69 -28.51 12.71
C ILE A 256 3.49 -28.75 14.21
N GLU A 257 2.43 -29.47 14.58
CA GLU A 257 2.11 -29.79 15.99
C GLU A 257 3.12 -30.78 16.61
N ILE A 258 3.80 -31.61 15.80
CA ILE A 258 4.87 -32.49 16.29
C ILE A 258 6.14 -31.69 16.63
N GLU A 259 6.50 -30.71 15.81
CA GLU A 259 7.68 -29.86 16.05
C GLU A 259 7.43 -28.83 17.17
N ASP A 260 6.19 -28.35 17.29
CA ASP A 260 5.70 -27.42 18.30
C ASP A 260 6.60 -26.15 18.43
N ILE A 261 6.54 -25.48 19.58
CA ILE A 261 7.28 -24.24 19.86
C ILE A 261 8.79 -24.46 20.01
N ASP A 262 9.26 -25.70 20.17
CA ASP A 262 10.66 -26.03 20.46
C ASP A 262 11.62 -25.50 19.38
N VAL A 263 11.20 -25.52 18.11
CA VAL A 263 11.98 -24.96 17.00
C VAL A 263 12.25 -23.47 17.22
N ILE A 264 11.23 -22.71 17.62
CA ILE A 264 11.34 -21.26 17.85
C ILE A 264 12.16 -20.99 19.11
N LEU A 265 11.93 -21.72 20.20
CA LEU A 265 12.69 -21.57 21.44
C LEU A 265 14.18 -21.88 21.24
N SER A 266 14.49 -22.89 20.41
CA SER A 266 15.87 -23.21 20.06
C SER A 266 16.54 -22.04 19.31
N LEU A 267 15.84 -21.39 18.37
CA LEU A 267 16.32 -20.22 17.65
C LEU A 267 16.52 -19.03 18.59
N VAL A 268 15.59 -18.78 19.50
CA VAL A 268 15.70 -17.72 20.51
C VAL A 268 16.98 -17.89 21.33
N LYS A 269 17.22 -19.10 21.82
CA LYS A 269 18.37 -19.39 22.67
C LYS A 269 19.70 -19.37 21.92
N THR A 270 19.74 -19.93 20.70
CA THR A 270 21.00 -20.16 19.97
C THR A 270 21.39 -19.00 19.05
N GLU A 271 20.42 -18.36 18.39
CA GLU A 271 20.67 -17.34 17.36
C GLU A 271 20.40 -15.92 17.87
N PHE A 272 19.52 -15.73 18.85
CA PHE A 272 19.08 -14.41 19.30
C PHE A 272 19.64 -13.99 20.67
N GLY A 273 20.38 -14.87 21.35
CA GLY A 273 21.01 -14.55 22.64
C GLY A 273 20.06 -14.68 23.84
N GLY A 274 19.02 -15.52 23.71
CA GLY A 274 18.07 -15.81 24.78
C GLY A 274 17.02 -14.74 24.98
N TRP A 275 15.95 -15.01 25.73
CA TRP A 275 14.88 -14.05 26.07
C TRP A 275 14.76 -13.89 27.60
N PRO A 276 15.07 -12.70 28.20
CA PRO A 276 14.97 -12.48 29.64
C PRO A 276 13.65 -12.98 30.25
N ALA A 277 12.52 -12.71 29.61
CA ALA A 277 11.21 -13.15 30.09
C ALA A 277 11.03 -14.67 30.22
N LEU A 278 11.74 -15.46 29.39
CA LEU A 278 11.67 -16.93 29.43
C LEU A 278 12.75 -17.56 30.30
N GLU A 279 13.88 -16.87 30.45
CA GLU A 279 15.04 -17.36 31.18
C GLU A 279 15.10 -16.81 32.61
N GLY A 280 14.30 -15.78 32.93
CA GLY A 280 14.23 -15.12 34.22
C GLY A 280 15.61 -14.76 34.74
N LEU A 281 15.89 -15.17 35.97
CA LEU A 281 17.16 -14.92 36.65
C LEU A 281 18.37 -15.65 36.03
N THR A 282 18.15 -16.58 35.11
CA THR A 282 19.24 -17.31 34.43
C THR A 282 19.80 -16.55 33.21
N TRP A 283 19.08 -15.55 32.73
CA TRP A 283 19.54 -14.72 31.62
C TRP A 283 20.68 -13.79 32.04
N ASN A 284 21.71 -13.67 31.20
CA ASN A 284 22.91 -12.91 31.52
C ASN A 284 23.10 -11.71 30.57
N GLU A 285 22.77 -10.51 31.07
CA GLU A 285 22.91 -9.24 30.37
C GLU A 285 24.33 -8.99 29.83
N SER A 286 25.36 -9.39 30.58
CA SER A 286 26.75 -9.14 30.18
C SER A 286 27.18 -9.87 28.89
N THR A 287 26.42 -10.90 28.49
CA THR A 287 26.68 -11.67 27.27
C THR A 287 25.84 -11.21 26.08
N PHE A 288 24.90 -10.28 26.30
CA PHE A 288 23.97 -9.82 25.29
C PHE A 288 24.62 -8.83 24.31
N ASP A 289 24.43 -9.07 23.01
CA ASP A 289 24.88 -8.17 21.94
C ASP A 289 23.70 -7.75 21.06
N LEU A 290 23.25 -6.51 21.25
CA LEU A 290 22.16 -5.91 20.49
C LEU A 290 22.46 -5.84 18.98
N SER A 291 23.72 -5.63 18.59
CA SER A 291 24.13 -5.59 17.18
C SER A 291 24.05 -6.97 16.55
N HIS A 292 24.46 -8.00 17.29
CA HIS A 292 24.31 -9.39 16.87
C HIS A 292 22.83 -9.75 16.68
N LEU A 293 21.99 -9.47 17.69
CA LEU A 293 20.55 -9.71 17.64
C LEU A 293 19.93 -9.02 16.44
N THR A 294 20.15 -7.71 16.28
CA THR A 294 19.54 -6.91 15.21
C THR A 294 19.95 -7.44 13.83
N ARG A 295 21.22 -7.82 13.64
CA ARG A 295 21.69 -8.43 12.39
C ARG A 295 20.99 -9.77 12.11
N LYS A 296 20.88 -10.64 13.11
CA LYS A 296 20.23 -11.96 12.96
C LYS A 296 18.75 -11.80 12.65
N LEU A 297 18.04 -10.97 13.41
CA LEU A 297 16.63 -10.67 13.16
C LEU A 297 16.37 -10.10 11.76
N ASN A 298 17.25 -9.21 11.28
CA ASN A 298 17.15 -8.66 9.93
C ASN A 298 17.28 -9.74 8.84
N GLN A 299 18.05 -10.81 9.05
CA GLN A 299 18.13 -11.96 8.12
C GLN A 299 16.81 -12.73 8.04
N TYR A 300 16.03 -12.71 9.12
CA TYR A 300 14.67 -13.26 9.18
C TYR A 300 13.60 -12.21 8.82
N ASN A 301 13.98 -11.08 8.22
CA ASN A 301 13.07 -9.98 7.86
C ASN A 301 12.28 -9.41 9.06
N ASN A 302 12.85 -9.49 10.27
CA ASN A 302 12.27 -8.97 11.49
C ASN A 302 13.06 -7.75 11.98
N PHE A 303 12.39 -6.60 12.04
CA PHE A 303 12.98 -5.31 12.42
C PHE A 303 12.37 -4.84 13.73
N ILE A 304 13.19 -4.64 14.78
CA ILE A 304 12.71 -4.31 16.13
C ILE A 304 12.81 -2.82 16.48
N LEU A 305 13.91 -2.13 16.12
CA LEU A 305 14.13 -0.72 16.46
C LEU A 305 14.04 0.19 15.23
N TYR A 306 14.76 -0.18 14.18
CA TYR A 306 14.77 0.50 12.89
C TYR A 306 14.75 -0.53 11.78
N THR A 307 14.19 -0.17 10.64
CA THR A 307 14.30 -0.96 9.42
C THR A 307 15.54 -0.54 8.64
N ILE A 308 16.27 -1.50 8.08
CA ILE A 308 17.34 -1.22 7.12
C ILE A 308 16.98 -1.92 5.82
N LYS A 309 16.79 -1.14 4.75
CA LYS A 309 16.39 -1.67 3.44
C LYS A 309 17.20 -1.05 2.32
N SER A 310 17.43 -1.84 1.27
CA SER A 310 17.93 -1.34 -0.01
C SER A 310 16.75 -0.92 -0.88
N VAL A 311 16.64 0.37 -1.15
CA VAL A 311 15.55 0.96 -1.94
C VAL A 311 16.12 1.80 -3.08
N ALA A 312 15.29 2.17 -4.06
CA ALA A 312 15.71 3.13 -5.08
C ALA A 312 15.96 4.50 -4.44
N ASP A 313 16.97 5.23 -4.92
CA ASP A 313 17.24 6.58 -4.44
C ASP A 313 16.16 7.55 -4.95
N ASP A 314 15.56 8.33 -4.04
CA ASP A 314 14.45 9.24 -4.36
C ASP A 314 14.89 10.36 -5.34
N LYS A 315 16.18 10.70 -5.37
CA LYS A 315 16.76 11.69 -6.30
C LYS A 315 17.27 11.05 -7.59
N ASN A 316 17.54 9.74 -7.58
CA ASN A 316 18.00 9.01 -8.74
C ASN A 316 17.52 7.55 -8.70
N SER A 317 16.37 7.28 -9.33
CA SER A 317 15.76 5.96 -9.35
C SER A 317 16.59 4.88 -10.06
N SER A 318 17.68 5.24 -10.75
CA SER A 318 18.60 4.29 -11.38
C SER A 318 19.65 3.70 -10.42
N VAL A 319 19.77 4.24 -9.19
CA VAL A 319 20.70 3.72 -8.17
C VAL A 319 19.93 3.31 -6.92
N ARG A 320 20.54 2.43 -6.12
CA ARG A 320 20.01 2.00 -4.83
C ARG A 320 20.68 2.77 -3.70
N SER A 321 19.91 3.13 -2.69
CA SER A 321 20.38 3.70 -1.43
C SER A 321 20.00 2.79 -0.26
N ILE A 322 20.76 2.90 0.82
CA ILE A 322 20.40 2.27 2.10
C ILE A 322 19.47 3.26 2.81
N ARG A 323 18.26 2.81 3.12
CA ARG A 323 17.30 3.57 3.90
C ARG A 323 17.21 2.99 5.31
N ILE A 324 17.27 3.89 6.29
CA ILE A 324 17.05 3.60 7.69
C ILE A 324 15.81 4.38 8.12
N ASP A 325 14.75 3.65 8.45
CA ASP A 325 13.48 4.22 8.90
C ASP A 325 13.13 3.65 10.28
N PRO A 326 12.29 4.33 11.09
CA PRO A 326 11.71 3.75 12.29
C PRO A 326 11.09 2.38 12.01
N SER A 327 11.21 1.43 12.94
CA SER A 327 10.49 0.18 12.79
C SER A 327 9.00 0.39 12.96
N ASN A 328 8.22 -0.49 12.33
CA ASN A 328 6.81 -0.59 12.67
C ASN A 328 6.72 -1.23 14.06
N PHE A 329 5.97 -0.64 14.98
CA PHE A 329 5.55 -1.31 16.22
C PHE A 329 4.37 -2.24 15.94
N LEU A 330 4.08 -3.15 16.87
CA LEU A 330 2.95 -4.08 16.75
C LEU A 330 1.61 -3.34 16.87
N LEU A 331 1.52 -2.46 17.85
CA LEU A 331 0.48 -1.44 17.91
C LEU A 331 0.86 -0.36 16.89
N LYS A 332 0.17 -0.36 15.75
CA LYS A 332 0.50 0.49 14.59
C LYS A 332 0.09 1.95 14.73
N ASN A 333 -0.66 2.29 15.77
CA ASN A 333 -1.30 3.59 15.92
C ASN A 333 -1.02 4.10 17.32
N LEU A 334 -0.47 5.30 17.45
CA LEU A 334 -0.20 5.97 18.73
C LEU A 334 -1.43 5.99 19.65
N MET A 335 -2.64 6.08 19.08
CA MET A 335 -3.89 5.99 19.83
C MET A 335 -4.08 4.67 20.58
N HIS A 336 -3.58 3.55 20.06
CA HIS A 336 -3.63 2.25 20.74
C HIS A 336 -2.63 2.13 21.89
N PHE A 337 -1.70 3.07 22.05
CA PHE A 337 -0.78 3.10 23.19
C PHE A 337 -1.25 4.01 24.32
N SER A 338 -2.32 4.78 24.13
CA SER A 338 -2.92 5.55 25.22
C SER A 338 -3.32 4.61 26.38
N LYS A 339 -3.01 5.04 27.62
CA LYS A 339 -3.31 4.26 28.84
C LYS A 339 -4.82 3.99 28.93
N GLY A 340 -5.18 2.74 29.23
CA GLY A 340 -6.57 2.33 29.48
C GLY A 340 -7.40 2.00 28.25
N THR A 341 -6.78 1.76 27.09
CA THR A 341 -7.51 1.21 25.94
C THR A 341 -7.52 -0.32 25.98
N LYS A 342 -8.67 -0.92 25.65
CA LYS A 342 -8.80 -2.39 25.59
C LYS A 342 -7.78 -3.07 24.66
N VAL A 343 -7.33 -2.36 23.61
CA VAL A 343 -6.34 -2.89 22.66
C VAL A 343 -4.95 -2.96 23.29
N ARG A 344 -4.58 -1.92 24.05
CA ARG A 344 -3.33 -1.90 24.81
C ARG A 344 -3.31 -2.98 25.86
N ASP A 345 -4.38 -3.08 26.64
CA ASP A 345 -4.48 -4.03 27.75
C ASP A 345 -4.38 -5.46 27.22
N ALA A 346 -5.13 -5.78 26.15
CA ALA A 346 -5.06 -7.09 25.49
C ALA A 346 -3.67 -7.40 24.89
N TYR A 347 -2.94 -6.39 24.42
CA TYR A 347 -1.60 -6.57 23.88
C TYR A 347 -0.59 -6.99 24.97
N TYR A 348 -0.59 -6.31 26.11
CA TYR A 348 0.30 -6.67 27.22
C TYR A 348 -0.17 -7.95 27.95
N GLU A 349 -1.49 -8.19 28.02
CA GLU A 349 -2.03 -9.46 28.51
C GLU A 349 -1.61 -10.63 27.60
N PHE A 350 -1.61 -10.45 26.28
CA PHE A 350 -1.09 -11.46 25.35
C PHE A 350 0.39 -11.77 25.61
N PHE A 351 1.22 -10.74 25.86
CA PHE A 351 2.61 -10.94 26.23
C PHE A 351 2.76 -11.70 27.54
N TYR A 352 1.99 -11.31 28.55
CA TYR A 352 2.00 -11.98 29.85
C TYR A 352 1.66 -13.47 29.69
N SER A 353 0.52 -13.79 29.07
CA SER A 353 0.08 -15.17 28.89
C SER A 353 1.04 -15.99 28.03
N LEU A 354 1.65 -15.37 27.00
CA LEU A 354 2.65 -16.04 26.18
C LEU A 354 3.90 -16.37 26.99
N THR A 355 4.40 -15.42 27.79
CA THR A 355 5.56 -15.65 28.64
C THR A 355 5.25 -16.69 29.71
N GLU A 356 4.11 -16.58 30.38
CA GLU A 356 3.66 -17.54 31.40
C GLU A 356 3.57 -18.97 30.85
N ALA A 357 3.06 -19.14 29.62
CA ALA A 357 2.94 -20.44 28.98
C ALA A 357 4.30 -21.06 28.60
N LEU A 358 5.34 -20.24 28.41
CA LEU A 358 6.62 -20.67 27.85
C LEU A 358 7.78 -20.68 28.86
N THR A 359 7.68 -19.95 29.97
CA THR A 359 8.73 -19.85 30.97
C THR A 359 8.61 -20.95 32.04
N ASN A 360 9.75 -21.34 32.61
CA ASN A 360 9.78 -22.15 33.84
C ASN A 360 9.86 -21.28 35.11
N ASP A 361 10.07 -19.98 34.96
CA ASP A 361 10.19 -19.01 36.04
C ASP A 361 9.20 -17.86 35.82
N THR A 362 8.14 -17.83 36.63
CA THR A 362 7.10 -16.80 36.56
C THR A 362 7.40 -15.59 37.44
N SER A 363 8.52 -15.58 38.17
CA SER A 363 8.79 -14.58 39.21
C SER A 363 9.09 -13.18 38.65
N THR A 364 9.54 -13.07 37.40
CA THR A 364 9.94 -11.81 36.77
C THR A 364 8.96 -11.30 35.71
N ILE A 365 7.88 -12.04 35.41
CA ILE A 365 7.00 -11.71 34.27
C ILE A 365 6.39 -10.32 34.41
N ASP A 366 5.89 -9.97 35.60
CA ASP A 366 5.30 -8.66 35.86
C ASP A 366 6.30 -7.53 35.59
N ASP A 367 7.52 -7.65 36.14
CA ASP A 367 8.59 -6.68 35.95
C ASP A 367 9.03 -6.58 34.48
N ASP A 368 9.10 -7.72 33.78
CA ASP A 368 9.45 -7.81 32.37
C ASP A 368 8.41 -7.15 31.45
N VAL A 369 7.11 -7.37 31.72
CA VAL A 369 6.01 -6.75 30.98
C VAL A 369 5.93 -5.25 31.26
N ASP A 370 6.15 -4.81 32.49
CA ASP A 370 6.21 -3.39 32.85
C ASP A 370 7.41 -2.69 32.19
N ALA A 371 8.59 -3.33 32.18
CA ALA A 371 9.77 -2.83 31.50
C ALA A 371 9.55 -2.70 29.98
N LEU A 372 8.92 -3.71 29.36
CA LEU A 372 8.52 -3.66 27.96
C LEU A 372 7.60 -2.48 27.68
N GLN A 373 6.57 -2.31 28.51
CA GLN A 373 5.59 -1.26 28.35
C GLN A 373 6.24 0.13 28.43
N ASN A 374 7.13 0.35 29.40
CA ASN A 374 7.83 1.62 29.55
C ASN A 374 8.76 1.87 28.36
N PHE A 375 9.51 0.86 27.92
CA PHE A 375 10.40 0.99 26.77
C PHE A 375 9.67 1.33 25.48
N GLU A 376 8.54 0.67 25.20
CA GLU A 376 7.74 0.98 24.00
C GLU A 376 7.15 2.39 24.06
N LEU A 377 6.75 2.88 25.24
CA LEU A 377 6.28 4.25 25.42
C LEU A 377 7.39 5.27 25.14
N GLU A 378 8.58 5.05 25.69
CA GLU A 378 9.74 5.94 25.49
C GLU A 378 10.18 6.05 24.03
N ILE A 379 10.03 5.00 23.21
CA ILE A 379 10.41 5.08 21.80
C ILE A 379 9.38 5.87 20.96
N MET A 380 8.15 6.02 21.44
CA MET A 380 7.09 6.69 20.70
C MET A 380 6.87 8.15 21.07
N GLU A 381 7.28 8.55 22.28
CA GLU A 381 7.38 9.97 22.69
C GLU A 381 8.58 10.64 22.01
#